data_AF-A0A352LLY1-F1
#
_entry.id   AF-A0A352LLY1-F1
#
_cell.length_a   1.000
_cell.length_b   1.000
_cell.length_c   1.000
_cell.angle_alpha   90.00
_cell.angle_beta   90.00
_cell.angle_gamma   90.00
#
_symmetry.space_group_name_H-M   'P 1'
#
loop_
_entity.id
_entity.type
_entity.pdbx_description
1 polymer ?
#
loop_
_entity_poly.entity_id
_entity_poly.type
_entity_poly.pdbx_seq_one_letter_code
_entity_poly.pdbx_strand_id
1 'polypeptide(L)'
;MEVQELIEGLCRKVGIPGELFEDGTLPFEIDGREVAIHAIAEVNSAVLIGSLGEPGPGSRVELYRKMLLEEHLLEKTLGASFSIDPQTGSFVLSRTLSCEGLTVDEFIAAAEQFITQLQHWAEVIRDYAPSPKDRTEDLNAAEYGAMRV
;
A
#
# COMPACT_ATOMS: atom_id res chain seq x y z
N MET A 1 12.12 -3.73 22.08
CA MET A 1 10.93 -4.58 21.98
C MET A 1 11.04 -5.30 20.67
N GLU A 2 10.69 -6.58 20.67
CA GLU A 2 10.62 -7.34 19.42
C GLU A 2 9.33 -7.00 18.67
N VAL A 3 9.33 -7.11 17.35
CA VAL A 3 8.17 -6.82 16.50
C VAL A 3 6.91 -7.58 16.95
N GLN A 4 7.05 -8.82 17.42
CA GLN A 4 5.94 -9.63 17.94
C GLN A 4 5.33 -8.98 19.20
N GLU A 5 6.15 -8.49 20.12
CA GLU A 5 5.69 -7.80 21.34
C GLU A 5 4.96 -6.51 21.02
N LEU A 6 5.41 -5.78 19.98
CA LEU A 6 4.74 -4.56 19.50
C LEU A 6 3.35 -4.88 18.92
N ILE A 7 3.25 -5.93 18.10
CA ILE A 7 1.99 -6.36 17.50
C ILE A 7 1.02 -6.85 18.58
N GLU A 8 1.48 -7.66 19.54
CA GLU A 8 0.67 -8.05 20.70
C GLU A 8 0.23 -6.85 21.55
N GLY A 9 1.12 -5.86 21.71
CA GLY A 9 0.82 -4.59 22.35
C GLY A 9 -0.29 -3.83 21.64
N LEU A 10 -0.24 -3.75 20.31
CA LEU A 10 -1.27 -3.16 19.47
C LEU A 10 -2.61 -3.88 19.65
N CYS A 11 -2.66 -5.22 19.55
CA CYS A 11 -3.89 -5.99 19.74
C CYS A 11 -4.53 -5.69 21.10
N ARG A 12 -3.74 -5.70 22.17
CA ARG A 12 -4.23 -5.40 23.53
C ARG A 12 -4.74 -3.98 23.69
N LYS A 13 -4.06 -2.98 23.09
CA LYS A 13 -4.38 -1.57 23.31
C LYS A 13 -5.54 -1.08 22.43
N VAL A 14 -5.61 -1.55 21.18
CA VAL A 14 -6.65 -1.17 20.21
C VAL A 14 -7.87 -2.09 20.30
N GLY A 15 -7.74 -3.25 20.93
CA GLY A 15 -8.83 -4.21 21.07
C GLY A 15 -9.11 -4.99 19.79
N ILE A 16 -8.09 -5.18 18.94
CA ILE A 16 -8.20 -6.05 17.76
C ILE A 16 -8.21 -7.51 18.26
N PRO A 17 -9.30 -8.27 18.02
CA PRO A 17 -9.34 -9.68 18.37
C PRO A 17 -8.48 -10.43 17.38
N GLY A 18 -7.23 -10.73 17.75
CA GLY A 18 -6.33 -11.45 16.87
C GLY A 18 -5.06 -11.88 17.59
N GLU A 19 -4.68 -13.12 17.32
CA GLU A 19 -3.36 -13.65 17.60
C GLU A 19 -2.56 -13.64 16.29
N LEU A 20 -1.26 -13.45 16.38
CA LEU A 20 -0.37 -13.69 15.26
C LEU A 20 -0.50 -15.15 14.82
N PHE A 21 -0.69 -15.39 13.53
CA PHE A 21 -0.57 -16.72 12.96
C PHE A 21 0.88 -17.22 13.07
N GLU A 22 1.07 -18.54 12.85
CA GLU A 22 2.39 -19.18 12.93
C GLU A 22 3.43 -18.58 11.97
N ASP A 23 2.97 -17.98 10.86
CA ASP A 23 3.80 -17.29 9.87
C ASP A 23 4.15 -15.84 10.26
N GLY A 24 3.71 -15.36 11.43
CA GLY A 24 3.91 -13.99 11.88
C GLY A 24 2.94 -12.98 11.28
N THR A 25 1.84 -13.42 10.67
CA THR A 25 0.82 -12.54 10.10
C THR A 25 -0.34 -12.30 11.07
N LEU A 26 -0.70 -11.04 11.27
CA LEU A 26 -1.92 -10.60 11.95
C LEU A 26 -2.87 -9.96 10.92
N PRO A 27 -3.90 -10.68 10.45
CA PRO A 27 -4.95 -10.08 9.62
C PRO A 27 -5.98 -9.36 10.49
N PHE A 28 -6.55 -8.28 9.95
CA PHE A 28 -7.71 -7.60 10.51
C PHE A 28 -8.45 -6.82 9.42
N GLU A 29 -9.63 -6.32 9.76
CA GLU A 29 -10.44 -5.54 8.84
C GLU A 29 -10.66 -4.12 9.40
N ILE A 30 -10.59 -3.13 8.51
CA ILE A 30 -10.97 -1.75 8.81
C ILE A 30 -11.91 -1.26 7.71
N ASP A 31 -13.11 -0.83 8.10
CA ASP A 31 -14.14 -0.30 7.18
C ASP A 31 -14.40 -1.20 5.95
N GLY A 32 -14.45 -2.51 6.13
CA GLY A 32 -14.66 -3.47 5.03
C GLY A 32 -13.41 -3.73 4.17
N ARG A 33 -12.21 -3.31 4.60
CA ARG A 33 -10.94 -3.57 3.90
C ARG A 33 -10.06 -4.50 4.69
N GLU A 34 -9.53 -5.48 3.97
CA GLU A 34 -8.51 -6.39 4.49
C GLU A 34 -7.19 -5.65 4.68
N VAL A 35 -6.66 -5.75 5.89
CA VAL A 35 -5.36 -5.25 6.31
C VAL A 35 -4.62 -6.38 7.00
N ALA A 36 -3.30 -6.43 6.83
CA ALA A 36 -2.45 -7.35 7.55
C ALA A 36 -1.20 -6.65 8.06
N ILE A 37 -0.71 -7.11 9.21
CA ILE A 37 0.64 -6.82 9.69
C ILE A 37 1.42 -8.13 9.62
N HIS A 38 2.52 -8.15 8.87
CA HIS A 38 3.42 -9.29 8.81
C HIS A 38 4.72 -8.97 9.58
N ALA A 39 5.05 -9.80 10.57
CA ALA A 39 6.28 -9.68 11.34
C ALA A 39 7.45 -10.35 10.62
N ILE A 40 8.53 -9.60 10.41
CA ILE A 40 9.82 -10.11 9.93
C ILE A 40 10.80 -10.06 11.10
N ALA A 41 10.83 -11.14 11.88
CA ALA A 41 11.56 -11.21 13.14
C ALA A 41 13.09 -11.07 12.94
N GLU A 42 13.63 -11.61 11.84
CA GLU A 42 15.07 -11.64 11.55
C GLU A 42 15.70 -10.25 11.45
N VAL A 43 14.92 -9.25 11.06
CA VAL A 43 15.36 -7.85 10.91
C VAL A 43 14.53 -6.91 11.78
N ASN A 44 13.82 -7.45 12.79
CA ASN A 44 12.94 -6.73 13.69
C ASN A 44 12.11 -5.65 12.97
N SER A 45 11.34 -6.07 11.97
CA SER A 45 10.54 -5.16 11.13
C SER A 45 9.13 -5.69 10.94
N ALA A 46 8.19 -4.79 10.70
CA ALA A 46 6.81 -5.12 10.34
C ALA A 46 6.51 -4.64 8.92
N VAL A 47 5.74 -5.42 8.16
CA VAL A 47 5.16 -4.98 6.90
C VAL A 47 3.67 -4.79 7.10
N LEU A 48 3.22 -3.56 6.94
CA LEU A 48 1.80 -3.22 6.87
C LEU A 48 1.33 -3.41 5.44
N ILE A 49 0.23 -4.13 5.24
CA ILE A 49 -0.30 -4.47 3.91
C ILE A 49 -1.80 -4.21 3.93
N GLY A 50 -2.35 -3.59 2.90
CA GLY A 50 -3.78 -3.39 2.79
C GLY A 50 -4.26 -3.36 1.36
N SER A 51 -5.46 -3.88 1.14
CA SER A 51 -6.11 -3.85 -0.17
C SER A 51 -6.64 -2.45 -0.50
N LEU A 52 -6.31 -1.97 -1.70
CA LEU A 52 -6.86 -0.76 -2.30
C LEU A 52 -8.07 -1.08 -3.20
N GLY A 53 -8.38 -2.36 -3.38
CA GLY A 53 -9.45 -2.84 -4.26
C GLY A 53 -9.05 -2.90 -5.74
N GLU A 54 -10.05 -3.04 -6.60
CA GLU A 54 -9.86 -3.07 -8.04
C GLU A 54 -9.95 -1.67 -8.65
N PRO A 55 -9.14 -1.34 -9.68
CA PRO A 55 -9.35 -0.12 -10.44
C PRO A 55 -10.70 -0.15 -11.15
N GLY A 56 -11.41 0.97 -11.13
CA GLY A 56 -12.65 1.13 -11.89
C GLY A 56 -12.47 0.90 -13.40
N PRO A 57 -13.58 0.69 -14.15
CA PRO A 57 -13.52 0.54 -15.60
C PRO A 57 -13.03 1.84 -16.24
N GLY A 58 -11.78 1.85 -16.71
CA GLY A 58 -11.13 3.04 -17.26
C GLY A 58 -9.64 2.85 -17.51
N SER A 59 -8.98 3.94 -17.94
CA SER A 59 -7.56 4.10 -18.26
C SER A 59 -6.59 3.62 -17.16
N ARG A 60 -6.40 2.29 -17.08
CA ARG A 60 -5.46 1.65 -16.14
C ARG A 60 -4.02 2.14 -16.32
N VAL A 61 -3.61 2.47 -17.54
CA VAL A 61 -2.25 2.95 -17.85
C VAL A 61 -1.96 4.26 -17.14
N GLU A 62 -2.88 5.22 -17.19
CA GLU A 62 -2.75 6.53 -16.57
C GLU A 62 -2.83 6.43 -15.05
N LEU A 63 -3.65 5.53 -14.51
CA LEU A 63 -3.67 5.22 -13.09
C LEU A 63 -2.34 4.63 -12.61
N TYR A 64 -1.78 3.65 -13.34
CA TYR A 64 -0.46 3.10 -13.02
C TYR A 64 0.63 4.17 -13.06
N ARG A 65 0.60 5.04 -14.09
CA ARG A 65 1.56 6.13 -14.21
C ARG A 65 1.46 7.09 -13.02
N LYS A 66 0.23 7.43 -12.59
CA LYS A 66 0.00 8.25 -11.41
C LYS A 66 0.56 7.59 -10.16
N MET A 67 0.25 6.31 -9.93
CA MET A 67 0.73 5.56 -8.76
C MET A 67 2.26 5.51 -8.70
N LEU A 68 2.92 5.16 -9.82
CA LEU A 68 4.38 5.12 -9.90
C LEU A 68 5.03 6.49 -9.66
N LEU A 69 4.43 7.56 -10.18
CA LEU A 69 4.93 8.92 -9.95
C LEU A 69 4.84 9.30 -8.47
N GLU A 70 3.72 8.99 -7.83
CA GLU A 70 3.46 9.40 -6.44
C GLU A 70 4.26 8.55 -5.45
N GLU A 71 4.50 7.27 -5.77
CA GLU A 71 5.46 6.43 -5.05
C GLU A 71 6.89 6.96 -5.19
N HIS A 72 7.30 7.40 -6.38
CA HIS A 72 8.63 7.99 -6.57
C HIS A 72 8.84 9.27 -5.74
N LEU A 73 7.81 10.10 -5.62
CA LEU A 73 7.89 11.36 -4.87
C LEU A 73 7.82 11.16 -3.36
N LEU A 74 7.26 10.05 -2.87
CA LEU A 74 7.09 9.69 -1.45
C LEU A 74 6.19 10.63 -0.63
N GLU A 75 5.91 11.84 -1.10
CA GLU A 75 5.13 12.87 -0.39
C GLU A 75 3.74 12.39 0.02
N LYS A 76 3.09 11.60 -0.85
CA LYS A 76 1.73 11.09 -0.65
C LYS A 76 1.64 9.61 -0.34
N THR A 77 2.76 8.89 -0.33
CA THR A 77 2.76 7.48 0.09
C THR A 77 3.42 7.32 1.46
N LEU A 78 4.15 8.32 1.94
CA LEU A 78 4.87 8.32 3.21
C LEU A 78 5.78 7.08 3.37
N GLY A 79 6.42 6.69 2.26
CA GLY A 79 7.29 5.51 2.20
C GLY A 79 6.56 4.18 1.96
N ALA A 80 5.25 4.22 1.69
CA ALA A 80 4.52 3.06 1.19
C ALA A 80 4.76 2.85 -0.31
N SER A 81 4.66 1.59 -0.73
CA SER A 81 4.78 1.13 -2.11
C SER A 81 3.46 0.58 -2.63
N PHE A 82 3.21 0.78 -3.91
CA PHE A 82 2.09 0.14 -4.59
C PHE A 82 2.51 -1.21 -5.15
N SER A 83 1.61 -2.18 -5.07
CA SER A 83 1.78 -3.48 -5.71
C SER A 83 0.44 -4.01 -6.22
N ILE A 84 0.48 -5.17 -6.87
CA ILE A 84 -0.69 -5.90 -7.34
C ILE A 84 -0.64 -7.28 -6.69
N ASP A 85 -1.74 -7.67 -6.07
CA ASP A 85 -1.91 -9.05 -5.61
C ASP A 85 -2.02 -9.97 -6.84
N PRO A 86 -1.10 -10.93 -7.03
CA PRO A 86 -1.12 -11.82 -8.18
C PRO A 86 -2.31 -12.78 -8.22
N GLN A 87 -2.99 -13.02 -7.09
CA GLN A 87 -4.13 -13.92 -7.00
C GLN A 87 -5.43 -13.23 -7.40
N THR A 88 -5.66 -12.02 -6.87
CA THR A 88 -6.91 -11.28 -7.08
C THR A 88 -6.82 -10.22 -8.17
N GLY A 89 -5.61 -9.76 -8.50
CA GLY A 89 -5.40 -8.60 -9.37
C GLY A 89 -5.73 -7.25 -8.71
N SER A 90 -6.05 -7.26 -7.40
CA SER A 90 -6.34 -6.05 -6.63
C SER A 90 -5.07 -5.23 -6.44
N PHE A 91 -5.22 -3.91 -6.38
CA PHE A 91 -4.14 -3.03 -5.98
C PHE A 91 -3.93 -3.14 -4.47
N VAL A 92 -2.67 -3.07 -4.08
CA VAL A 92 -2.22 -3.23 -2.71
C VAL A 92 -1.32 -2.06 -2.36
N LEU A 93 -1.46 -1.57 -1.13
CA LEU A 93 -0.50 -0.66 -0.50
C LEU A 93 0.28 -1.45 0.54
N SER A 94 1.60 -1.34 0.53
CA SER A 94 2.43 -1.90 1.59
C SER A 94 3.44 -0.90 2.13
N ARG A 95 3.77 -1.00 3.42
CA ARG A 95 4.78 -0.18 4.07
C ARG A 95 5.60 -1.01 5.03
N THR A 96 6.92 -0.98 4.85
CA THR A 96 7.86 -1.58 5.81
C THR A 96 8.20 -0.59 6.91
N LEU A 97 8.16 -1.06 8.16
CA LEU A 97 8.51 -0.31 9.36
C LEU A 97 9.63 -1.04 10.11
N SER A 98 10.76 -0.36 10.33
CA SER A 98 11.72 -0.83 11.33
C SER A 98 11.07 -0.70 12.71
N CYS A 99 11.13 -1.78 13.50
CA CYS A 99 10.62 -1.81 14.86
C CYS A 99 11.72 -1.51 15.90
N GLU A 100 12.94 -1.21 15.45
CA GLU A 100 14.05 -0.90 16.34
C GLU A 100 13.75 0.37 17.16
N GLY A 101 13.79 0.21 18.48
CA GLY A 101 13.58 1.31 19.42
C GLY A 101 12.14 1.81 19.55
N LEU A 102 11.17 1.26 18.79
CA LEU A 102 9.78 1.67 18.90
C LEU A 102 9.14 1.20 20.22
N THR A 103 8.30 2.05 20.76
CA THR A 103 7.29 1.72 21.77
C THR A 103 6.01 1.22 21.10
N VAL A 104 5.14 0.57 21.87
CA VAL A 104 3.80 0.17 21.41
C VAL A 104 3.00 1.36 20.87
N ASP A 105 3.12 2.53 21.52
CA ASP A 105 2.36 3.73 21.16
C ASP A 105 2.84 4.32 19.84
N GLU A 106 4.15 4.32 19.59
CA GLU A 106 4.72 4.76 18.32
C GLU A 106 4.40 3.78 17.19
N PHE A 107 4.38 2.48 17.48
CA PHE A 107 3.97 1.46 16.52
C PHE A 107 2.50 1.62 16.12
N ILE A 108 1.61 1.85 17.09
CA ILE A 108 0.19 2.15 16.83
C ILE A 108 0.04 3.41 15.99
N ALA A 109 0.73 4.50 16.33
CA ALA A 109 0.68 5.73 15.56
C ALA A 109 1.16 5.52 14.10
N ALA A 110 2.18 4.69 13.89
CA ALA A 110 2.66 4.34 12.55
C ALA A 110 1.63 3.51 11.77
N ALA A 111 0.95 2.57 12.43
CA ALA A 111 -0.14 1.78 11.84
C ALA A 111 -1.35 2.66 11.48
N GLU A 112 -1.76 3.58 12.36
CA GLU A 112 -2.84 4.55 12.09
C GLU A 112 -2.54 5.46 10.90
N GLN A 113 -1.30 5.94 10.78
CA GLN A 113 -0.85 6.70 9.61
C GLN A 113 -0.97 5.89 8.32
N PHE A 114 -0.56 4.62 8.36
CA PHE A 114 -0.70 3.73 7.21
C PHE A 114 -2.18 3.49 6.85
N ILE A 115 -3.05 3.27 7.83
CA ILE A 115 -4.49 3.06 7.61
C ILE A 115 -5.11 4.31 6.95
N THR A 116 -4.76 5.50 7.44
CA THR A 116 -5.19 6.77 6.85
C THR A 116 -4.74 6.86 5.39
N GLN A 117 -3.50 6.46 5.11
CA GLN A 117 -2.93 6.46 3.77
C GLN A 117 -3.61 5.46 2.84
N LEU A 118 -3.92 4.27 3.35
CA LEU A 118 -4.64 3.20 2.67
C LEU A 118 -6.04 3.66 2.26
N GLN A 119 -6.79 4.26 3.20
CA GLN A 119 -8.13 4.80 2.94
C GLN A 119 -8.08 5.88 1.87
N HIS A 120 -7.15 6.84 1.97
CA HIS A 120 -6.97 7.88 0.97
C HIS A 120 -6.73 7.30 -0.44
N TRP A 121 -5.81 6.35 -0.57
CA TRP A 121 -5.49 5.78 -1.88
C TRP A 121 -6.60 4.88 -2.43
N ALA A 122 -7.33 4.17 -1.57
CA ALA A 122 -8.49 3.40 -1.99
C ALA A 122 -9.56 4.31 -2.62
N GLU A 123 -9.78 5.50 -2.07
CA GLU A 123 -10.68 6.51 -2.68
C GLU A 123 -10.13 7.02 -4.01
N VAL A 124 -8.84 7.37 -4.06
CA VAL A 124 -8.18 7.83 -5.31
C VAL A 124 -8.31 6.80 -6.42
N ILE A 125 -8.13 5.51 -6.12
CA ILE A 125 -8.23 4.42 -7.10
C ILE A 125 -9.67 4.19 -7.55
N ARG A 126 -10.62 4.16 -6.60
CA ARG A 126 -12.05 3.98 -6.89
C ARG A 126 -12.59 5.09 -7.77
N ASP A 127 -12.25 6.33 -7.44
CA ASP A 127 -12.81 7.52 -8.08
C ASP A 127 -11.92 8.06 -9.22
N TYR A 128 -10.89 7.31 -9.62
CA TYR A 128 -9.95 7.75 -10.65
C TYR A 128 -10.65 7.92 -12.00
N ALA A 129 -10.71 9.17 -12.45
CA ALA A 129 -11.07 9.54 -13.81
C ALA A 129 -9.89 10.29 -14.44
N PRO A 130 -9.27 9.79 -15.52
CA PRO A 130 -8.12 10.44 -16.15
C PRO A 130 -8.54 11.82 -16.68
N SER A 131 -7.80 12.85 -16.30
CA SER A 131 -7.98 14.16 -16.92
C SER A 131 -7.38 14.14 -18.34
N PRO A 132 -7.79 15.06 -19.24
CA PRO A 132 -7.16 15.18 -20.55
C PRO A 132 -5.64 15.40 -20.51
N LYS A 133 -5.09 15.87 -19.38
CA LYS A 133 -3.64 16.08 -19.19
C LYS A 133 -2.90 14.79 -18.81
N ASP A 134 -3.61 13.80 -18.28
CA ASP A 134 -3.06 12.49 -17.90
C ASP A 134 -2.97 11.54 -19.09
N ARG A 135 -3.77 11.82 -20.13
CA ARG A 135 -3.72 11.10 -21.40
C ARG A 135 -2.40 11.43 -22.07
N THR A 136 -1.50 10.45 -22.12
CA THR A 136 -0.44 10.47 -23.12
C THR A 136 -1.12 10.50 -24.48
N GLU A 137 -1.07 11.62 -25.19
CA GLU A 137 -1.15 11.59 -26.65
C GLU A 137 -0.17 10.52 -27.11
N ASP A 138 -0.64 9.54 -27.89
CA ASP A 138 0.14 8.40 -28.37
C ASP A 138 1.50 8.87 -28.89
N LEU A 139 2.56 8.72 -28.09
CA LEU A 139 3.93 9.07 -28.47
C LEU A 139 4.50 8.14 -29.56
N ASN A 140 3.68 7.34 -30.25
CA ASN A 140 4.12 6.30 -31.19
C ASN A 140 3.23 6.17 -32.44
N ALA A 141 2.90 7.27 -33.12
CA ALA A 141 2.34 7.19 -34.48
C ALA A 141 3.11 7.99 -35.55
N ALA A 142 4.01 8.91 -35.18
CA ALA A 142 4.63 9.83 -36.14
C ALA A 142 6.11 9.58 -36.47
N GLU A 143 6.90 8.88 -35.64
CA GLU A 143 8.38 8.90 -35.80
C GLU A 143 9.04 7.61 -36.30
N TYR A 144 8.36 6.45 -36.34
CA TYR A 144 8.95 5.20 -36.85
C TYR A 144 8.81 5.01 -38.38
N GLY A 145 8.23 5.96 -39.11
CA GLY A 145 8.13 5.92 -40.57
C GLY A 145 9.35 6.45 -41.34
N ALA A 146 10.31 7.08 -40.66
CA ALA A 146 11.36 7.88 -41.30
C ALA A 146 12.78 7.30 -41.22
N MET A 147 12.95 6.01 -40.90
CA MET A 147 14.26 5.35 -40.99
C MET A 147 14.20 4.10 -41.86
N ARG A 148 14.09 4.34 -43.17
CA ARG A 148 14.66 3.44 -44.19
C ARG A 148 15.85 4.17 -44.80
N VAL A 149 17.05 3.65 -44.54
CA VAL A 149 18.23 3.83 -45.40
C VAL A 149 18.72 2.44 -45.74
#